data_AF-A0A4Q2YZ30-F1
#
_entry.id   AF-A0A4Q2YZ30-F1
#
_cell.length_a   1.000
_cell.length_b   1.000
_cell.length_c   1.000
_cell.angle_alpha   90.00
_cell.angle_beta   90.00
_cell.angle_gamma   90.00
#
_symmetry.space_group_name_H-M   'P 1'
#
loop_
_entity.id
_entity.type
_entity.pdbx_description
1 polymer ?
#
loop_
_entity_poly.entity_id
_entity_poly.type
_entity_poly.pdbx_seq_one_letter_code
_entity_poly.pdbx_strand_id
1 'polypeptide(L)'
;MQAAAAAHADPQDKLNAIGRAYVEFALADPGLFQLMFRGERLDKTRPALSEAMQRAFGTLTGSVAVTHDGDPDAARATRTHAARAWSMVHGFAILLLDDRLNPLLDAGAPRDDALALLDDMLTMD
;
A
#
# COMPACT_ATOMS: atom_id res chain seq x y z
N MET A 1 6.96 -5.03 -0.88
CA MET A 1 5.64 -5.62 -0.58
C MET A 1 5.67 -7.14 -0.40
N GLN A 2 5.92 -7.96 -1.43
CA GLN A 2 5.88 -9.44 -1.30
C GLN A 2 6.82 -9.98 -0.20
N ALA A 3 8.07 -9.50 -0.18
CA ALA A 3 9.04 -9.87 0.86
C ALA A 3 8.57 -9.43 2.26
N ALA A 4 7.98 -8.24 2.38
CA ALA A 4 7.42 -7.75 3.65
C ALA A 4 6.26 -8.63 4.13
N ALA A 5 5.34 -9.02 3.23
CA ALA A 5 4.26 -9.93 3.56
C ALA A 5 4.75 -11.31 4.01
N ALA A 6 5.81 -11.84 3.40
CA ALA A 6 6.36 -13.16 3.72
C ALA A 6 7.09 -13.21 5.08
N ALA A 7 7.47 -12.06 5.64
CA ALA A 7 8.20 -11.96 6.89
C ALA A 7 7.31 -12.11 8.14
N HIS A 8 5.99 -12.02 8.00
CA HIS A 8 5.03 -12.07 9.10
C HIS A 8 4.09 -13.26 8.95
N ALA A 9 3.58 -13.80 10.06
CA ALA A 9 2.60 -14.89 10.07
C ALA A 9 1.17 -14.35 10.22
N ASP A 10 0.98 -13.40 11.13
CA ASP A 10 -0.30 -12.78 11.44
C ASP A 10 -0.84 -11.93 10.27
N PRO A 11 -2.14 -12.04 9.91
CA PRO A 11 -2.72 -11.28 8.80
C PRO A 11 -2.64 -9.75 8.97
N GLN A 12 -2.82 -9.23 10.18
CA GLN A 12 -2.78 -7.80 10.44
C GLN A 12 -1.34 -7.28 10.33
N ASP A 13 -0.38 -8.01 10.91
CA ASP A 13 1.04 -7.68 10.77
C ASP A 13 1.50 -7.69 9.31
N LYS A 14 1.03 -8.67 8.52
CA LYS A 14 1.29 -8.71 7.07
C LYS A 14 0.77 -7.47 6.36
N LEU A 15 -0.47 -7.07 6.66
CA LEU A 15 -1.09 -5.90 6.04
C LEU A 15 -0.32 -4.62 6.38
N ASN A 16 0.07 -4.47 7.65
CA ASN A 16 0.86 -3.34 8.14
C ASN A 16 2.24 -3.30 7.46
N ALA A 17 2.94 -4.44 7.40
CA ALA A 17 4.23 -4.55 6.72
C ALA A 17 4.14 -4.26 5.21
N ILE A 18 3.06 -4.68 4.55
CA ILE A 18 2.79 -4.33 3.14
C ILE A 18 2.59 -2.82 2.99
N GLY A 19 1.79 -2.21 3.87
CA GLY A 19 1.51 -0.78 3.87
C GLY A 19 2.78 0.06 4.05
N ARG A 20 3.61 -0.31 5.03
CA ARG A 20 4.91 0.32 5.26
C ARG A 20 5.83 0.20 4.05
N ALA A 21 5.99 -1.02 3.52
CA ALA A 21 6.83 -1.27 2.34
C ALA A 21 6.32 -0.56 1.07
N TYR A 22 5.02 -0.26 0.99
CA TYR A 22 4.45 0.52 -0.10
C TYR A 22 4.92 1.98 -0.07
N VAL A 23 4.87 2.61 1.11
CA VAL A 23 5.32 4.00 1.30
C VAL A 23 6.84 4.11 1.17
N GLU A 24 7.59 3.14 1.72
CA GLU A 24 9.05 3.08 1.54
C GLU A 24 9.45 3.00 0.07
N PHE A 25 8.71 2.23 -0.75
CA PHE A 25 8.94 2.19 -2.19
C PHE A 25 8.68 3.55 -2.86
N ALA A 26 7.56 4.20 -2.51
CA ALA A 26 7.24 5.54 -3.03
C ALA A 26 8.34 6.57 -2.72
N LEU A 27 8.92 6.44 -1.53
CA LEU A 27 10.00 7.27 -1.02
C LEU A 27 11.37 6.97 -1.64
N ALA A 28 11.65 5.70 -1.94
CA ALA A 28 12.92 5.26 -2.52
C ALA A 28 13.01 5.58 -4.02
N ASP A 29 11.88 5.51 -4.74
CA ASP A 29 11.81 5.86 -6.16
C ASP A 29 10.51 6.64 -6.50
N PRO A 30 10.47 7.95 -6.17
CA PRO A 30 9.29 8.78 -6.41
C PRO A 30 8.89 8.87 -7.89
N GLY A 31 9.88 8.86 -8.80
CA GLY A 31 9.65 8.96 -10.24
C GLY A 31 8.95 7.71 -10.78
N LEU A 32 9.44 6.53 -10.42
CA LEU A 32 8.79 5.27 -10.79
C LEU A 32 7.42 5.14 -10.12
N PHE A 33 7.31 5.50 -8.84
CA PHE A 33 6.03 5.48 -8.13
C PHE A 33 4.99 6.34 -8.87
N GLN A 34 5.31 7.58 -9.20
CA GLN A 34 4.41 8.46 -9.96
C GLN A 34 4.05 7.87 -11.33
N LEU A 35 5.02 7.27 -12.05
CA LEU A 35 4.79 6.64 -13.35
C LEU A 35 3.79 5.48 -13.28
N MET A 36 3.84 4.65 -12.23
CA MET A 36 2.93 3.51 -12.05
C MET A 36 1.44 3.92 -12.02
N PHE A 37 1.15 5.17 -11.64
CA PHE A 37 -0.22 5.70 -11.54
C PHE A 37 -0.64 6.56 -12.75
N ARG A 38 0.21 6.72 -13.76
CA ARG A 38 -0.13 7.37 -15.05
C ARG A 38 -0.73 6.37 -16.03
N GLY A 39 -1.92 5.87 -15.70
CA GLY A 39 -2.60 4.80 -16.45
C GLY A 39 -2.75 5.06 -17.95
N GLU A 40 -2.84 6.33 -18.36
CA GLU A 40 -2.92 6.79 -19.74
C GLU A 40 -1.60 6.64 -20.52
N ARG A 41 -0.47 6.52 -19.83
CA ARG A 41 0.88 6.38 -20.42
C ARG A 41 1.39 4.94 -20.43
N LEU A 42 0.68 4.02 -19.79
CA LEU A 42 1.10 2.64 -19.63
C LEU A 42 0.47 1.74 -20.69
N ASP A 43 1.31 1.05 -21.47
CA ASP A 43 0.88 -0.04 -22.34
C ASP A 43 0.61 -1.31 -21.51
N LYS A 44 -0.63 -1.45 -21.06
CA LYS A 44 -1.10 -2.60 -20.26
C LYS A 44 -1.14 -3.91 -21.06
N THR A 45 -0.97 -3.88 -22.38
CA THR A 45 -0.90 -5.09 -23.20
C THR A 45 0.46 -5.78 -23.10
N ARG A 46 1.49 -5.06 -22.63
CA ARG A 46 2.83 -5.62 -22.41
C ARG A 46 2.80 -6.69 -21.32
N PRO A 47 3.16 -7.96 -21.62
CA PRO A 47 3.00 -9.07 -20.67
C PRO A 47 3.70 -8.84 -19.33
N ALA A 48 4.97 -8.39 -19.36
CA ALA A 48 5.75 -8.13 -18.16
C ALA A 48 5.10 -7.09 -17.22
N LEU A 49 4.43 -6.07 -17.78
CA LEU A 49 3.73 -5.07 -16.99
C LEU A 49 2.45 -5.65 -16.39
N SER A 50 1.64 -6.35 -17.22
CA SER A 50 0.41 -7.00 -16.75
C SER A 50 0.69 -7.98 -15.61
N GLU A 51 1.72 -8.82 -15.76
CA GLU A 51 2.12 -9.76 -14.72
C GLU A 51 2.61 -9.05 -13.44
N ALA A 52 3.37 -7.96 -13.56
CA ALA A 52 3.81 -7.18 -12.42
C ALA A 52 2.62 -6.54 -11.68
N MET A 53 1.65 -5.99 -12.42
CA MET A 53 0.41 -5.44 -11.85
C MET A 53 -0.39 -6.52 -11.12
N GLN A 54 -0.55 -7.70 -11.72
CA GLN A 54 -1.26 -8.82 -11.10
C GLN A 54 -0.56 -9.30 -9.83
N ARG A 55 0.77 -9.43 -9.82
CA ARG A 55 1.53 -9.80 -8.62
C ARG A 55 1.38 -8.78 -7.49
N ALA A 56 1.49 -7.49 -7.81
CA ALA A 56 1.34 -6.42 -6.83
C ALA A 56 -0.08 -6.39 -6.24
N PHE A 57 -1.10 -6.42 -7.10
CA PHE A 57 -2.50 -6.39 -6.69
C PHE A 57 -2.90 -7.66 -5.92
N GLY A 58 -2.46 -8.83 -6.37
CA GLY A 58 -2.69 -10.11 -5.69
C GLY A 58 -2.08 -10.16 -4.29
N THR A 59 -0.93 -9.50 -4.07
CA THR A 59 -0.33 -9.39 -2.73
C THR A 59 -1.24 -8.59 -1.79
N LEU A 60 -1.76 -7.45 -2.25
CA LEU A 60 -2.67 -6.60 -1.49
C LEU A 60 -4.01 -7.30 -1.20
N THR A 61 -4.65 -7.88 -2.21
CA THR A 61 -5.95 -8.55 -2.02
C THR A 61 -5.82 -9.81 -1.19
N GLY A 62 -4.70 -10.54 -1.32
CA GLY A 62 -4.40 -11.72 -0.50
C GLY A 62 -4.21 -11.40 0.98
N SER A 63 -3.64 -10.24 1.32
CA SER A 63 -3.44 -9.84 2.73
C SER A 63 -4.71 -9.40 3.44
N VAL A 64 -5.75 -9.01 2.70
CA VAL A 64 -7.05 -8.58 3.23
C VAL A 64 -8.17 -9.55 2.90
N ALA A 65 -7.82 -10.74 2.38
CA ALA A 65 -8.78 -11.73 1.96
C ALA A 65 -9.59 -12.21 3.16
N VAL A 66 -10.90 -11.97 3.11
CA VAL A 66 -11.83 -12.47 4.12
C VAL A 66 -12.28 -13.85 3.64
N THR A 67 -11.71 -14.91 4.22
CA THR A 67 -12.13 -16.28 3.92
C THR A 67 -13.25 -16.69 4.86
N HIS A 68 -14.48 -16.68 4.37
CA HIS A 68 -15.62 -17.35 5.00
C HIS A 68 -16.23 -18.30 3.97
N ASP A 69 -16.11 -19.61 4.23
CA ASP A 69 -16.68 -20.63 3.36
C ASP A 69 -18.20 -20.43 3.23
N GLY A 70 -18.66 -20.19 2.01
CA GLY A 70 -20.08 -20.06 1.69
C GLY A 70 -20.67 -18.65 1.82
N ASP A 71 -19.87 -17.63 2.16
CA ASP A 71 -20.36 -16.24 2.21
C ASP A 71 -20.36 -15.60 0.81
N PRO A 72 -21.53 -15.29 0.21
CA PRO A 72 -21.61 -14.61 -1.08
C PRO A 72 -21.00 -13.20 -1.07
N ASP A 73 -20.87 -12.58 0.10
CA ASP A 73 -20.34 -11.23 0.26
C ASP A 73 -18.82 -11.19 0.51
N ALA A 74 -18.16 -12.32 0.73
CA ALA A 74 -16.72 -12.40 1.03
C ALA A 74 -15.84 -11.71 -0.03
N ALA A 75 -16.18 -11.88 -1.32
CA ALA A 75 -15.46 -11.23 -2.42
C ALA A 75 -15.66 -9.71 -2.42
N ARG A 76 -16.87 -9.23 -2.06
CA ARG A 76 -17.16 -7.79 -1.94
C ARG A 76 -16.47 -7.19 -0.71
N ALA A 77 -16.47 -7.91 0.41
CA ALA A 77 -15.75 -7.51 1.62
C ALA A 77 -14.26 -7.38 1.31
N THR A 78 -13.63 -8.40 0.71
CA THR A 78 -12.22 -8.38 0.31
C THR A 78 -11.88 -7.16 -0.56
N ARG A 79 -12.71 -6.84 -1.57
CA ARG A 79 -12.50 -5.64 -2.40
C ARG A 79 -12.62 -4.35 -1.59
N THR A 80 -13.59 -4.27 -0.68
CA THR A 80 -13.79 -3.10 0.19
C THR A 80 -12.58 -2.88 1.10
N HIS A 81 -12.10 -3.93 1.77
CA HIS A 81 -10.92 -3.87 2.63
C HIS A 81 -9.65 -3.53 1.84
N ALA A 82 -9.46 -4.13 0.66
CA ALA A 82 -8.34 -3.81 -0.23
C ALA A 82 -8.35 -2.34 -0.65
N ALA A 83 -9.51 -1.83 -1.07
CA ALA A 83 -9.66 -0.43 -1.45
C ALA A 83 -9.36 0.50 -0.26
N ARG A 84 -9.93 0.22 0.93
CA ARG A 84 -9.66 1.02 2.14
C ARG A 84 -8.17 1.06 2.47
N ALA A 85 -7.54 -0.10 2.59
CA ALA A 85 -6.11 -0.20 2.93
C ALA A 85 -5.24 0.50 1.89
N TRP A 86 -5.51 0.27 0.60
CA TRP A 86 -4.72 0.87 -0.46
C TRP A 86 -4.89 2.38 -0.56
N SER A 87 -6.13 2.88 -0.46
CA SER A 87 -6.40 4.32 -0.48
C SER A 87 -5.68 5.05 0.67
N MET A 88 -5.64 4.45 1.86
CA MET A 88 -4.94 5.02 3.01
C MET A 88 -3.45 5.19 2.76
N VAL A 89 -2.73 4.12 2.40
CA VAL A 89 -1.27 4.19 2.19
C VAL A 89 -0.90 4.93 0.90
N HIS A 90 -1.74 4.89 -0.13
CA HIS A 90 -1.54 5.67 -1.34
C HIS A 90 -1.72 7.17 -1.08
N GLY A 91 -2.79 7.55 -0.38
CA GLY A 91 -3.02 8.94 0.03
C GLY A 91 -1.89 9.45 0.90
N PHE A 92 -1.46 8.67 1.89
CA PHE A 92 -0.31 8.99 2.73
C PHE A 92 0.96 9.22 1.89
N ALA A 93 1.29 8.30 0.98
CA ALA A 93 2.46 8.42 0.11
C ALA A 93 2.43 9.70 -0.74
N ILE A 94 1.29 10.03 -1.35
CA ILE A 94 1.16 11.26 -2.16
C ILE A 94 1.31 12.51 -1.29
N LEU A 95 0.64 12.56 -0.13
CA LEU A 95 0.75 13.68 0.80
C LEU A 95 2.20 13.86 1.30
N LEU A 96 2.90 12.76 1.56
CA LEU A 96 4.30 12.77 1.98
C LEU A 96 5.21 13.28 0.86
N LEU A 97 5.05 12.76 -0.37
CA LEU A 97 5.85 13.17 -1.52
C LEU A 97 5.63 14.64 -1.92
N ASP A 98 4.46 15.19 -1.62
CA ASP A 98 4.10 16.59 -1.91
C ASP A 98 4.34 17.54 -0.71
N ASP A 99 5.09 17.10 0.32
CA ASP A 99 5.39 17.87 1.54
C ASP A 99 4.14 18.35 2.32
N ARG A 100 2.99 17.67 2.13
CA ARG A 100 1.70 18.04 2.74
C ARG A 100 1.50 17.50 4.14
N LEU A 101 2.35 16.59 4.59
CA LEU A 101 2.35 16.11 5.97
C LEU A 101 3.14 17.02 6.92
N ASN A 102 3.93 17.98 6.42
CA ASN A 102 4.76 18.86 7.25
C ASN A 102 4.00 19.57 8.40
N PRO A 103 2.73 19.99 8.27
CA PRO A 103 1.98 20.57 9.40
C PRO A 103 1.64 19.58 10.52
N LEU A 104 1.70 18.28 10.23
CA LEU A 104 1.45 17.18 11.18
C LEU A 104 2.75 16.58 11.72
N LEU A 105 3.89 17.04 11.22
CA LEU A 105 5.23 16.63 11.63
C LEU A 105 5.91 17.82 12.33
N ASP A 106 6.93 17.53 13.15
CA ASP A 106 7.75 18.60 13.70
C ASP A 106 8.51 19.34 12.58
N ALA A 107 8.78 20.63 12.78
CA ALA A 107 9.47 21.43 11.77
C ALA A 107 10.89 20.89 11.52
N GLY A 108 11.15 20.42 10.30
CA GLY A 108 12.42 19.77 9.95
C GLY A 108 12.53 18.32 10.39
N ALA A 109 11.40 17.70 10.77
CA ALA A 109 11.27 16.29 11.09
C ALA A 109 11.97 15.41 10.03
N PRO A 110 12.87 14.51 10.45
CA PRO A 110 13.45 13.52 9.58
C PRO A 110 12.40 12.65 8.89
N ARG A 111 12.81 12.00 7.81
CA ARG A 111 12.03 10.95 7.12
C ARG A 111 11.46 9.90 8.07
N ASP A 112 12.19 9.58 9.14
CA ASP A 112 11.82 8.56 10.11
C ASP A 112 10.57 8.95 10.90
N ASP A 113 10.32 10.24 11.12
CA ASP A 113 9.12 10.71 11.81
C ASP A 113 7.87 10.50 10.97
N ALA A 114 7.96 10.69 9.65
CA ALA A 114 6.86 10.37 8.74
C ALA A 114 6.56 8.87 8.70
N LEU A 115 7.59 8.02 8.77
CA LEU A 115 7.39 6.57 8.85
C LEU A 115 6.81 6.15 10.21
N ALA A 116 7.20 6.80 11.30
CA ALA A 116 6.59 6.57 12.61
C ALA A 116 5.11 6.96 12.62
N LEU A 117 4.75 8.12 12.04
CA LEU A 117 3.34 8.51 11.88
C LEU A 117 2.55 7.49 11.06
N LEU A 118 3.14 6.93 10.00
CA LEU A 118 2.53 5.86 9.23
C LEU A 118 2.33 4.59 10.07
N ASP A 119 3.34 4.20 10.84
CA ASP A 119 3.29 3.00 11.69
C ASP A 119 2.18 3.13 12.75
N ASP A 120 2.01 4.33 13.33
CA ASP A 120 0.88 4.64 14.22
C ASP A 120 -0.46 4.54 13.48
N MET A 121 -0.59 5.10 12.27
CA MET A 121 -1.82 5.03 11.48
C MET A 121 -2.21 3.59 11.08
N LEU A 122 -1.23 2.72 10.83
CA LEU A 122 -1.46 1.32 10.45
C LEU A 122 -1.88 0.44 11.63
N THR A 123 -1.57 0.86 12.85
CA THR A 123 -1.85 0.10 14.08
C THR A 123 -3.02 0.66 14.89
N MET A 124 -3.60 1.79 14.50
CA MET A 124 -4.86 2.29 15.06
C MET A 124 -6.05 1.42 14.65
N ASP A 125 -6.82 0.96 15.64
CA ASP A 125 -8.06 0.19 15.49
C ASP A 125 -9.25 1.03 14.96
#